data_AF-A0A6P8WA21-F1
#
_entry.id   AF-A0A6P8WA21-F1
#
_cell.length_a   1.000
_cell.length_b   1.000
_cell.length_c   1.000
_cell.angle_alpha   90.00
_cell.angle_beta   90.00
_cell.angle_gamma   90.00
#
_symmetry.space_group_name_H-M   'P 1'
#
loop_
_entity.id
_entity.type
_entity.pdbx_description
1 polymer ?
#
loop_
_entity_poly.entity_id
_entity_poly.type
_entity_poly.pdbx_seq_one_letter_code
_entity_poly.pdbx_strand_id
1 'polypeptide(L)'
;MAAIVRLSSVFRRGVKPLFYQGTLLARPLVVPHNYQEQPHQLTARIHASQALNAGSGSKAASLHWTGERVVSILLLALGPAAYFSPCPAVDYSLAAALTLHGHWGIGQVLTDYVHGDAKIKMTNAGLFLLSTVTFAGLCYFNYNDVGLCKAIALLWSK
;
A
#
# COMPACT_ATOMS: atom_id res chain seq x y z
N MET A 1 20.54 -20.51 38.91
CA MET A 1 19.31 -20.18 39.66
C MET A 1 18.23 -19.93 38.60
N ALA A 2 17.31 -20.85 38.28
CA ALA A 2 16.05 -21.17 38.99
C ALA A 2 15.25 -19.89 39.34
N ALA A 3 13.96 -19.67 39.03
CA ALA A 3 12.89 -20.55 38.56
C ALA A 3 11.65 -19.69 38.14
N ILE A 4 10.88 -20.20 37.16
CA ILE A 4 9.40 -20.36 37.09
C ILE A 4 8.46 -19.14 37.25
N VAL A 5 7.40 -19.10 36.41
CA VAL A 5 5.95 -18.84 36.68
C VAL A 5 5.32 -18.24 35.40
N ARG A 6 4.17 -18.64 34.85
CA ARG A 6 3.22 -19.77 34.93
C ARG A 6 2.37 -19.65 33.65
N LEU A 7 2.20 -20.75 32.91
CA LEU A 7 1.12 -20.91 31.92
C LEU A 7 -0.13 -21.42 32.66
N SER A 8 -1.30 -20.82 32.43
CA SER A 8 -2.61 -21.52 32.36
C SER A 8 -3.80 -20.55 32.35
N SER A 9 -4.79 -20.83 31.49
CA SER A 9 -6.24 -20.70 31.74
C SER A 9 -6.99 -20.85 30.40
N VAL A 10 -7.26 -22.08 29.96
CA VAL A 10 -8.55 -22.79 30.13
C VAL A 10 -9.68 -22.22 29.24
N PHE A 11 -9.95 -22.95 28.16
CA PHE A 11 -11.20 -22.90 27.40
C PHE A 11 -12.39 -23.20 28.32
N ARG A 12 -13.33 -22.27 28.46
CA ARG A 12 -14.66 -22.56 29.02
C ARG A 12 -15.73 -22.46 27.93
N ARG A 13 -16.16 -23.63 27.48
CA ARG A 13 -17.36 -23.86 26.67
C ARG A 13 -18.56 -23.85 27.61
N GLY A 14 -19.31 -22.76 27.63
CA GLY A 14 -20.50 -22.58 28.48
C GLY A 14 -21.80 -22.80 27.70
N VAL A 15 -22.58 -23.79 28.14
CA VAL A 15 -23.92 -24.14 27.68
C VAL A 15 -24.92 -23.05 28.11
N LYS A 16 -25.85 -22.66 27.23
CA LYS A 16 -26.96 -21.73 27.53
C LYS A 16 -28.12 -22.50 28.21
N PRO A 17 -28.63 -22.07 29.38
CA PRO A 17 -29.96 -22.46 29.81
C PRO A 17 -30.98 -21.42 29.34
N LEU A 18 -31.90 -21.86 28.47
CA LEU A 18 -33.23 -21.29 28.33
C LEU A 18 -33.96 -21.50 29.66
N PHE A 19 -34.48 -20.46 30.31
CA PHE A 19 -35.75 -20.55 31.04
C PHE A 19 -36.29 -19.16 31.44
N TYR A 20 -37.61 -19.06 31.23
CA TYR A 20 -38.62 -18.34 31.98
C TYR A 20 -38.79 -16.82 31.82
N GLN A 21 -39.77 -16.54 30.97
CA GLN A 21 -40.60 -15.35 30.86
C GLN A 21 -41.31 -15.04 32.19
N GLY A 22 -41.11 -13.83 32.70
CA GLY A 22 -41.86 -13.26 33.83
C GLY A 22 -42.29 -11.84 33.46
N THR A 23 -43.55 -11.71 33.03
CA THR A 23 -44.24 -10.44 32.81
C THR A 23 -44.52 -9.76 34.14
N LEU A 24 -43.96 -8.58 34.37
CA LEU A 24 -44.53 -7.60 35.30
C LEU A 24 -44.57 -6.22 34.64
N LEU A 25 -45.80 -5.75 34.46
CA LEU A 25 -46.18 -4.40 34.08
C LEU A 25 -45.86 -3.42 35.21
N ALA A 26 -45.03 -2.43 34.92
CA ALA A 26 -45.03 -1.16 35.64
C ALA A 26 -44.80 -0.03 34.62
N ARG A 27 -45.82 0.81 34.43
CA ARG A 27 -45.85 1.98 33.53
C ARG A 27 -45.54 3.25 34.37
N PRO A 28 -45.32 4.43 33.75
CA PRO A 28 -44.05 5.15 33.76
C PRO A 28 -44.06 6.39 34.68
N LEU A 29 -42.89 6.79 35.18
CA LEU A 29 -42.67 8.14 35.71
C LEU A 29 -41.82 8.92 34.72
N VAL A 30 -42.48 9.85 34.02
CA VAL A 30 -41.84 10.86 33.18
C VAL A 30 -41.14 11.86 34.09
N VAL A 31 -39.81 11.90 34.01
CA VAL A 31 -38.97 12.97 34.58
C VAL A 31 -38.60 13.89 33.41
N PRO A 32 -38.80 15.21 33.49
CA PRO A 32 -38.32 16.12 32.47
C PRO A 32 -36.80 16.27 32.69
N HIS A 33 -36.00 15.63 31.84
CA HIS A 33 -34.56 15.88 31.84
C HIS A 33 -34.31 17.17 31.06
N ASN A 34 -33.88 18.20 31.78
CA ASN A 34 -33.45 19.49 31.24
C ASN A 34 -32.51 19.31 30.05
N TYR A 35 -32.83 20.00 28.95
CA TYR A 35 -32.02 20.12 27.76
C TYR A 35 -30.70 20.80 28.13
N GLN A 36 -29.63 20.03 28.27
CA GLN A 36 -28.29 20.57 28.37
C GLN A 36 -27.72 20.63 26.95
N GLU A 37 -27.78 21.82 26.36
CA GLU A 37 -27.11 22.22 25.12
C GLU A 37 -25.64 21.72 25.12
N GLN A 38 -25.35 20.63 24.41
CA GLN A 38 -23.99 20.26 24.07
C GLN A 38 -23.56 21.13 22.87
N PRO A 39 -22.56 22.00 23.01
CA PRO A 39 -22.06 22.75 21.86
C PRO A 39 -21.51 21.75 20.82
N HIS A 40 -22.09 21.84 19.64
CA HIS A 40 -21.82 21.00 18.47
C HIS A 40 -20.32 21.00 18.11
N GLN A 41 -19.58 19.99 18.55
CA GLN A 41 -18.27 19.64 17.97
C GLN A 41 -18.45 18.61 16.84
N LEU A 42 -19.40 18.87 15.93
CA LEU A 42 -19.79 17.95 14.87
C LEU A 42 -19.32 18.42 13.48
N THR A 43 -18.10 18.93 13.32
CA THR A 43 -17.61 19.29 11.96
C THR A 43 -16.09 19.32 11.78
N ALA A 44 -15.33 18.43 12.42
CA ALA A 44 -13.91 18.26 12.09
C ALA A 44 -13.43 16.81 12.14
N ARG A 45 -14.31 15.83 11.89
CA ARG A 45 -13.93 14.42 11.72
C ARG A 45 -13.97 14.02 10.25
N ILE A 46 -13.36 14.84 9.39
CA ILE A 46 -13.14 14.50 7.99
C ILE A 46 -11.88 13.62 7.95
N HIS A 47 -12.07 12.32 7.69
CA HIS A 47 -11.06 11.39 7.17
C HIS A 47 -9.74 11.23 7.93
N ALA A 48 -9.72 11.26 9.26
CA ALA A 48 -8.66 10.55 9.96
C ALA A 48 -8.90 9.05 9.76
N SER A 49 -8.12 8.41 8.89
CA SER A 49 -8.02 6.96 8.82
C SER A 49 -7.86 6.41 10.23
N GLN A 50 -8.49 5.28 10.54
CA GLN A 50 -8.30 4.63 11.82
C GLN A 50 -6.79 4.50 12.06
N ALA A 51 -6.26 5.25 13.03
CA ALA A 51 -4.99 4.95 13.65
C ALA A 51 -5.19 3.65 14.44
N LEU A 52 -5.38 2.54 13.73
CA LEU A 52 -5.04 1.23 14.25
C LEU A 52 -3.58 1.38 14.66
N ASN A 53 -3.33 1.23 15.95
CA ASN A 53 -2.00 1.19 16.54
C ASN A 53 -1.18 0.10 15.82
N ALA A 54 -0.60 0.44 14.68
CA ALA A 54 0.44 -0.33 14.05
C ALA A 54 1.66 -0.14 14.96
N GLY A 55 1.83 -1.04 15.91
CA GLY A 55 2.90 -1.04 16.92
C GLY A 55 4.32 -1.23 16.36
N SER A 56 4.60 -0.68 15.19
CA SER A 56 5.93 -0.60 14.61
C SER A 56 6.21 0.88 14.36
N GLY A 57 7.15 1.47 15.11
CA GLY A 57 7.65 2.83 14.86
C GLY A 57 8.37 3.00 13.51
N SER A 58 8.22 2.03 12.60
CA SER A 58 8.83 2.03 11.27
C SER A 58 8.07 2.94 10.32
N LYS A 59 8.81 3.85 9.68
CA LYS A 59 8.29 4.75 8.64
C LYS A 59 8.26 4.11 7.24
N ALA A 60 8.52 2.81 7.10
CA ALA A 60 8.72 2.14 5.82
C ALA A 60 7.59 2.37 4.81
N ALA A 61 6.32 2.23 5.22
CA ALA A 61 5.18 2.46 4.33
C ALA A 61 5.10 3.92 3.84
N SER A 62 5.31 4.89 4.74
CA SER A 62 5.31 6.32 4.36
C SER A 62 6.51 6.70 3.47
N LEU A 63 7.68 6.07 3.70
CA LEU A 63 8.85 6.26 2.86
C LEU A 63 8.65 5.63 1.48
N HIS A 64 8.02 4.46 1.40
CA HIS A 64 7.67 3.81 0.14
C HIS A 64 6.71 4.68 -0.68
N TRP A 65 5.63 5.17 -0.07
CA TRP A 65 4.71 6.12 -0.72
C TRP A 65 5.41 7.37 -1.23
N THR A 66 6.32 7.94 -0.43
CA THR A 66 7.11 9.12 -0.84
C THR A 66 8.04 8.78 -1.99
N GLY A 67 8.70 7.63 -1.94
CA GLY A 67 9.58 7.12 -3.00
C GLY A 67 8.86 6.96 -4.33
N GLU A 68 7.63 6.43 -4.34
CA GLU A 68 6.83 6.35 -5.55
C GLU A 68 6.61 7.73 -6.20
N ARG A 69 6.33 8.77 -5.41
CA ARG A 69 6.15 10.14 -5.91
C ARG A 69 7.45 10.71 -6.46
N VAL A 70 8.58 10.49 -5.78
CA VAL A 70 9.90 10.90 -6.26
C VAL A 70 10.23 10.27 -7.61
N VAL A 71 10.06 8.95 -7.75
CA VAL A 71 10.31 8.26 -9.03
C VAL A 71 9.34 8.71 -10.12
N SER A 72 8.09 9.04 -9.78
CA SER A 72 7.12 9.59 -10.74
C SER A 72 7.56 10.96 -11.28
N ILE A 73 8.01 11.86 -10.39
CA ILE A 73 8.52 13.18 -10.79
C ILE A 73 9.81 13.04 -11.61
N LEU A 74 10.70 12.13 -11.21
CA LEU A 74 11.92 11.81 -11.96
C LEU A 74 11.58 11.34 -13.38
N LEU A 75 10.68 10.37 -13.51
CA LEU A 75 10.26 9.85 -14.82
C LEU A 75 9.61 10.94 -15.68
N LEU A 76 8.79 11.81 -15.07
CA LEU A 76 8.20 12.96 -15.75
C LEU A 76 9.28 13.93 -16.28
N ALA A 77 10.32 14.20 -15.50
CA ALA A 77 11.44 15.06 -15.90
C ALA A 77 12.35 14.41 -16.96
N LEU A 78 12.48 13.08 -16.95
CA LEU A 78 13.28 12.36 -17.94
C LEU A 78 12.67 12.41 -19.35
N GLY A 79 11.35 12.59 -19.49
CA GLY A 79 10.69 12.77 -20.79
C GLY A 79 11.26 13.93 -21.63
N PRO A 80 11.20 15.19 -21.15
CA PRO A 80 11.83 16.31 -21.86
C PRO A 80 13.36 16.19 -21.90
N ALA A 81 14.02 15.64 -20.86
CA ALA A 81 15.47 15.44 -20.89
C ALA A 81 15.91 14.50 -22.02
N ALA A 82 15.17 13.41 -22.27
CA ALA A 82 15.40 12.48 -23.37
C ALA A 82 15.25 13.13 -24.75
N TYR A 83 14.34 14.11 -24.87
CA TYR A 83 14.15 14.86 -26.11
C TYR A 83 15.28 15.86 -26.37
N PHE A 84 15.63 16.68 -25.37
CA PHE A 84 16.61 17.77 -25.55
C PHE A 84 18.07 17.33 -25.40
N SER A 85 18.34 16.24 -24.69
CA SER A 85 19.70 15.80 -24.36
C SER A 85 19.81 14.27 -24.40
N PRO A 86 19.62 13.64 -25.58
CA PRO A 86 19.76 12.19 -25.73
C PRO A 86 21.21 11.78 -25.48
N CYS A 87 21.44 11.02 -24.40
CA CYS A 87 22.75 10.49 -24.06
C CYS A 87 22.62 9.20 -23.21
N PRO A 88 23.69 8.40 -23.08
CA PRO A 88 23.64 7.13 -22.34
C PRO A 88 23.17 7.29 -20.90
N ALA A 89 23.52 8.40 -20.23
CA ALA A 89 23.06 8.66 -18.86
C ALA A 89 21.53 8.79 -18.79
N VAL A 90 20.92 9.46 -19.76
CA VAL A 90 19.46 9.57 -19.85
C VAL A 90 18.84 8.23 -20.22
N ASP A 91 19.44 7.47 -21.13
CA ASP A 91 18.96 6.13 -21.52
C ASP A 91 18.91 5.15 -20.33
N TYR A 92 19.98 5.07 -19.54
CA TYR A 92 20.00 4.21 -18.35
C TYR A 92 19.09 4.73 -17.23
N SER A 93 19.01 6.06 -17.08
CA SER A 93 18.08 6.67 -16.10
C SER A 93 16.63 6.37 -16.49
N LEU A 94 16.29 6.43 -17.78
CA LEU A 94 14.96 6.11 -18.30
C LEU A 94 14.65 4.63 -18.10
N ALA A 95 15.60 3.72 -18.40
CA ALA A 95 15.45 2.30 -18.15
C ALA A 95 15.17 1.99 -16.66
N ALA A 96 15.93 2.61 -15.75
CA ALA A 96 15.74 2.43 -14.31
C ALA A 96 14.41 3.01 -13.81
N ALA A 97 14.13 4.28 -14.14
CA ALA A 97 12.93 4.97 -13.68
C ALA A 97 11.65 4.33 -14.22
N LEU A 98 11.61 3.99 -15.51
CA LEU A 98 10.45 3.33 -16.13
C LEU A 98 10.18 1.97 -15.49
N THR A 99 11.22 1.15 -15.31
CA THR A 99 11.06 -0.19 -14.73
C THR A 99 10.65 -0.13 -13.26
N LEU A 100 11.27 0.75 -12.47
CA LEU A 100 10.95 0.88 -11.05
C LEU A 100 9.56 1.48 -10.82
N HIS A 101 9.19 2.51 -11.59
CA HIS A 101 7.85 3.10 -11.55
C HIS A 101 6.78 2.06 -11.89
N GLY A 102 7.00 1.28 -12.96
CA GLY A 102 6.11 0.19 -13.36
C GLY A 102 6.03 -0.92 -12.32
N HIS A 103 7.16 -1.31 -11.71
CA HIS A 103 7.20 -2.34 -10.67
C HIS A 103 6.34 -1.97 -9.47
N TRP A 104 6.51 -0.75 -8.92
CA TRP A 104 5.67 -0.30 -7.80
C TRP A 104 4.21 -0.09 -8.20
N GLY A 105 3.95 0.48 -9.38
CA GLY A 105 2.59 0.68 -9.89
C GLY A 105 1.81 -0.64 -10.02
N ILE A 106 2.42 -1.67 -10.63
CA ILE A 106 1.81 -3.00 -10.70
C ILE A 106 1.72 -3.63 -9.31
N GLY A 107 2.71 -3.41 -8.44
CA GLY A 107 2.67 -3.85 -7.04
C GLY A 107 1.41 -3.37 -6.29
N GLN A 108 0.96 -2.13 -6.54
CA GLN A 108 -0.30 -1.63 -5.99
C GLN A 108 -1.51 -2.38 -6.56
N VAL A 109 -1.57 -2.59 -7.88
CA VAL A 109 -2.62 -3.39 -8.53
C VAL A 109 -2.67 -4.81 -7.94
N LEU A 110 -1.52 -5.45 -7.72
CA LEU A 110 -1.48 -6.77 -7.11
C LEU A 110 -1.99 -6.76 -5.67
N THR A 111 -1.63 -5.74 -4.90
CA THR A 111 -2.06 -5.57 -3.51
C THR A 111 -3.58 -5.38 -3.42
N ASP A 112 -4.17 -4.65 -4.36
CA ASP A 112 -5.60 -4.34 -4.38
C ASP A 112 -6.48 -5.52 -4.82
N TYR A 113 -5.99 -6.35 -5.76
CA TYR A 113 -6.84 -7.33 -6.45
C TYR A 113 -6.45 -8.80 -6.22
N VAL A 114 -5.19 -9.11 -5.85
CA VAL A 114 -4.76 -10.49 -5.62
C VAL A 114 -4.94 -10.87 -4.16
N HIS A 115 -5.89 -11.77 -3.92
CA HIS A 115 -6.20 -12.27 -2.58
C HIS A 115 -5.70 -13.70 -2.39
N GLY A 116 -5.21 -14.00 -1.17
CA GLY A 116 -4.72 -15.30 -0.72
C GLY A 116 -3.20 -15.40 -0.70
N ASP A 117 -2.63 -15.78 0.45
CA ASP A 117 -1.19 -15.72 0.73
C ASP A 117 -0.31 -16.41 -0.32
N ALA A 118 -0.72 -17.59 -0.78
CA ALA A 118 0.01 -18.33 -1.81
C ALA A 118 0.04 -17.58 -3.15
N LYS A 119 -1.10 -17.03 -3.57
CA LYS A 119 -1.22 -16.26 -4.81
C LYS A 119 -0.43 -14.95 -4.71
N ILE A 120 -0.54 -14.23 -3.60
CA ILE A 120 0.21 -12.99 -3.36
C ILE A 120 1.72 -13.23 -3.49
N LYS A 121 2.24 -14.28 -2.84
CA LYS A 121 3.67 -14.64 -2.94
C LYS A 121 4.08 -14.99 -4.37
N MET A 122 3.28 -15.81 -5.05
CA MET A 122 3.56 -16.22 -6.43
C MET A 122 3.55 -15.04 -7.39
N THR A 123 2.53 -14.17 -7.32
CA THR A 123 2.42 -13.03 -8.23
C THR A 123 3.48 -11.97 -7.93
N ASN A 124 3.85 -11.74 -6.68
CA ASN A 124 4.98 -10.86 -6.34
C ASN A 124 6.31 -11.41 -6.84
N ALA A 125 6.57 -12.71 -6.72
CA ALA A 125 7.76 -13.33 -7.30
C ALA A 125 7.80 -13.19 -8.84
N GLY A 126 6.64 -13.40 -9.50
CA GLY A 126 6.49 -13.16 -10.93
C GLY A 126 6.74 -11.71 -11.32
N LEU A 127 6.24 -10.75 -10.55
CA LEU A 127 6.50 -9.32 -10.77
C LEU A 127 7.99 -8.98 -10.61
N PHE A 128 8.67 -9.52 -9.59
CA PHE A 128 10.11 -9.34 -9.44
C PHE A 128 10.90 -9.91 -10.62
N LEU A 129 10.56 -11.11 -11.08
CA LEU A 129 11.19 -11.71 -12.25
C LEU A 129 10.96 -10.86 -13.49
N LEU A 130 9.71 -10.46 -13.74
CA LEU A 130 9.33 -9.61 -14.86
C LEU A 130 10.13 -8.31 -14.86
N SER A 131 10.11 -7.56 -13.76
CA SER A 131 10.84 -6.29 -13.64
C SER A 131 12.34 -6.46 -13.78
N THR A 132 12.92 -7.55 -13.25
CA THR A 132 14.36 -7.82 -13.38
C THR A 132 14.73 -8.09 -14.84
N VAL A 133 13.96 -8.93 -15.53
CA VAL A 133 14.17 -9.23 -16.96
C VAL A 133 13.97 -7.98 -17.80
N THR A 134 12.93 -7.18 -17.52
CA THR A 134 12.70 -5.90 -18.22
C THR A 134 13.89 -4.94 -18.02
N PHE A 135 14.32 -4.72 -16.78
CA PHE A 135 15.45 -3.81 -16.52
C PHE A 135 16.74 -4.31 -17.17
N ALA A 136 17.06 -5.59 -17.04
CA ALA A 136 18.23 -6.20 -17.66
C ALA A 136 18.17 -6.10 -19.19
N GLY A 137 17.00 -6.36 -19.79
CA GLY A 137 16.78 -6.23 -21.23
C GLY A 137 16.96 -4.80 -21.73
N LEU A 138 16.42 -3.80 -21.02
CA LEU A 138 16.61 -2.39 -21.36
C LEU A 138 18.07 -1.96 -21.21
N CYS A 139 18.76 -2.40 -20.15
CA CYS A 139 20.20 -2.14 -19.97
C CYS A 139 21.04 -2.83 -21.04
N TYR A 140 20.69 -4.06 -21.42
CA TYR A 140 21.33 -4.78 -22.51
C TYR A 140 21.13 -4.05 -23.84
N PHE A 141 19.92 -3.58 -24.13
CA PHE A 141 19.60 -2.80 -25.32
C PHE A 141 20.37 -1.47 -25.35
N ASN A 142 20.47 -0.78 -24.22
CA ASN A 142 21.28 0.45 -24.10
C ASN A 142 22.79 0.19 -24.31
N TYR A 143 23.28 -0.99 -23.96
CA TYR A 143 24.70 -1.31 -24.07
C TYR A 143 25.10 -1.89 -25.43
N ASN A 144 24.27 -2.78 -25.99
CA ASN A 144 24.61 -3.59 -27.18
C ASN A 144 23.90 -3.12 -28.45
N ASP A 145 22.97 -2.18 -28.33
CA ASP A 145 22.19 -1.63 -29.45
C ASP A 145 22.24 -0.09 -29.42
N VAL A 146 21.39 0.56 -30.20
CA VAL A 146 21.39 2.02 -30.40
C VAL A 146 20.99 2.84 -29.17
N GLY A 147 20.40 2.23 -28.14
CA GLY A 147 19.89 2.92 -26.94
C GLY A 147 18.48 3.50 -27.10
N LEU A 148 17.76 3.66 -25.97
CA LEU A 148 16.33 3.98 -25.95
C LEU A 148 15.97 5.28 -26.68
N CYS A 149 16.64 6.39 -26.37
CA CYS A 149 16.36 7.69 -26.97
C CYS A 149 16.54 7.64 -28.50
N LYS A 150 17.65 7.04 -28.96
CA LYS A 150 17.93 6.93 -30.39
C LYS A 150 16.99 5.94 -31.08
N ALA A 151 16.63 4.84 -30.43
CA ALA A 151 15.67 3.88 -30.95
C ALA A 151 14.31 4.53 -31.20
N ILE A 152 13.82 5.33 -30.25
CA ILE A 152 12.56 6.08 -30.41
C ILE A 152 12.68 7.08 -31.57
N ALA A 153 13.79 7.82 -31.66
CA ALA A 153 14.01 8.77 -32.76
C ALA A 153 14.03 8.07 -34.13
N LEU A 154 14.69 6.92 -34.24
CA LEU A 154 14.73 6.12 -35.47
C LEU A 154 13.34 5.58 -35.83
N LEU A 155 12.59 5.10 -34.82
CA LEU A 155 11.23 4.61 -34.99
C LEU A 155 10.30 5.71 -35.52
N TRP A 156 10.45 6.95 -35.04
CA TRP A 156 9.62 8.09 -35.44
C TRP A 156 10.06 8.79 -36.73
N SER A 157 11.25 8.43 -37.23
CA SER A 157 11.76 8.90 -38.54
C SER A 157 11.35 8.01 -39.71
N LYS A 158 10.59 6.94 -39.44
CA LYS A 158 9.98 6.08 -40.46
C LYS A 158 8.57 6.55 -40.76
#